data_AF-A0AAN6JNI8-F1
#
_entry.id   AF-A0AAN6JNI8-F1
#
_cell.length_a   1.000
_cell.length_b   1.000
_cell.length_c   1.000
_cell.angle_alpha   90.00
_cell.angle_beta   90.00
_cell.angle_gamma   90.00
#
_symmetry.space_group_name_H-M   'P 1'
#
loop_
_entity.id
_entity.type
_entity.pdbx_description
1 polymer ?
#
loop_
_entity_poly.entity_id
_entity_poly.type
_entity_poly.pdbx_seq_one_letter_code
_entity_poly.pdbx_strand_id
1 'polypeptide(L)'
;LQRACMAAIDSGDLHLSTLIAQCPGDSEQRDDIAERLALLRKEGVDSHISCSHLRLYELLSGNIDRAETARTAANRDQIEQVEPFDVAAGLDWKRAFGLRLWYGTSFESDLREAVDSYDHAVHELRTAPPPLPKYRAELHMGELVT
;
A
#
# COMPACT_ATOMS: atom_id res chain seq x y z
N LEU A 1 6.32 1.39 -13.26
CA LEU A 1 5.62 0.10 -13.52
C LEU A 1 6.51 -0.90 -14.26
N GLN A 2 6.99 -0.62 -15.49
CA GLN A 2 7.85 -1.57 -16.24
C GLN A 2 9.04 -2.15 -15.45
N ARG A 3 9.79 -1.31 -14.74
CA ARG A 3 10.92 -1.77 -13.89
C ARG A 3 10.48 -2.66 -12.73
N ALA A 4 9.31 -2.39 -12.14
CA ALA A 4 8.77 -3.19 -11.04
C ALA A 4 8.25 -4.55 -11.55
N CYS A 5 7.61 -4.56 -12.72
CA CYS A 5 7.22 -5.77 -13.43
C CYS A 5 8.45 -6.65 -13.74
N MET A 6 9.51 -6.07 -14.31
CA MET A 6 10.75 -6.80 -14.58
C MET A 6 11.38 -7.35 -13.31
N ALA A 7 11.42 -6.56 -12.22
CA ALA A 7 11.95 -7.02 -10.94
C ALA A 7 11.16 -8.20 -10.36
N ALA A 8 9.83 -8.24 -10.55
CA ALA A 8 8.99 -9.37 -10.14
C ALA A 8 9.23 -10.62 -11.00
N ILE A 9 9.45 -10.45 -12.31
CA ILE A 9 9.87 -11.54 -13.20
C ILE A 9 11.22 -12.10 -12.76
N ASP A 10 12.19 -11.22 -12.51
CA ASP A 10 13.54 -11.61 -12.08
C ASP A 10 13.55 -12.31 -10.72
N SER A 11 12.60 -11.98 -9.83
CA SER A 11 12.41 -12.66 -8.55
C SER A 11 11.61 -13.98 -8.66
N GLY A 12 11.11 -14.33 -9.85
CA GLY A 12 10.30 -15.52 -10.09
C GLY A 12 8.82 -15.41 -9.70
N ASP A 13 8.34 -14.22 -9.32
CA ASP A 13 6.93 -13.99 -8.98
C ASP A 13 6.15 -13.49 -10.21
N LEU A 14 5.83 -14.44 -11.08
CA LEU A 14 5.10 -14.19 -12.33
C LEU A 14 3.66 -13.71 -12.09
N HIS A 15 3.07 -14.10 -10.96
CA HIS A 15 1.72 -13.67 -10.58
C HIS A 15 1.72 -12.19 -10.23
N LEU A 16 2.63 -11.77 -9.33
CA LEU A 16 2.79 -10.36 -8.97
C LEU A 16 3.17 -9.50 -10.18
N SER A 17 4.05 -10.01 -11.06
CA SER A 17 4.39 -9.33 -12.31
C SER A 17 3.17 -9.03 -13.17
N THR A 18 2.25 -9.99 -13.29
CA THR A 18 1.02 -9.84 -14.08
C THR A 18 0.12 -8.77 -13.48
N LEU A 19 -0.05 -8.77 -12.16
CA LEU A 19 -0.85 -7.76 -11.46
C LEU A 19 -0.23 -6.36 -11.57
N ILE A 20 1.10 -6.24 -11.46
CA ILE A 20 1.79 -4.96 -11.63
C ILE A 20 1.60 -4.42 -13.07
N ALA A 21 1.54 -5.29 -14.07
CA ALA A 21 1.31 -4.89 -15.45
C ALA A 21 -0.10 -4.35 -15.71
N GLN A 22 -1.07 -4.68 -14.85
CA GLN A 22 -2.46 -4.24 -14.94
C GLN A 22 -2.73 -2.94 -14.16
N CYS A 23 -1.76 -2.43 -13.41
CA CYS A 23 -1.90 -1.22 -12.59
C CYS A 23 -2.18 0.07 -13.40
N PRO A 24 -2.96 1.01 -12.84
CA PRO A 24 -3.63 0.96 -11.53
C PRO A 24 -4.89 0.06 -11.48
N GLY A 25 -5.28 -0.52 -12.63
CA GLY A 25 -6.45 -1.38 -12.75
C GLY A 25 -7.77 -0.62 -12.80
N ASP A 26 -8.84 -1.32 -13.12
CA ASP A 26 -10.21 -0.84 -12.94
C ASP A 26 -10.70 -1.15 -11.51
N SER A 27 -11.91 -0.70 -11.15
CA SER A 27 -12.48 -0.98 -9.84
C SER A 27 -12.69 -2.47 -9.60
N GLU A 28 -13.09 -3.23 -10.63
CA GLU A 28 -13.35 -4.67 -10.53
C GLU A 28 -12.08 -5.43 -10.15
N GLN A 29 -10.95 -5.15 -10.80
CA GLN A 29 -9.65 -5.74 -10.45
C GLN A 29 -9.22 -5.42 -9.02
N ARG A 30 -9.45 -4.18 -8.55
CA ARG A 30 -9.11 -3.78 -7.19
C ARG A 30 -9.97 -4.51 -6.16
N ASP A 31 -11.27 -4.64 -6.45
CA ASP A 31 -12.23 -5.33 -5.61
C ASP A 31 -11.91 -6.83 -5.52
N ASP A 32 -11.55 -7.47 -6.63
CA ASP A 32 -11.11 -8.88 -6.67
C ASP A 32 -9.87 -9.12 -5.81
N ILE A 33 -8.88 -8.21 -5.88
CA ILE A 33 -7.67 -8.31 -5.05
C ILE A 33 -8.02 -8.10 -3.56
N ALA A 34 -8.93 -7.17 -3.25
CA ALA A 34 -9.40 -6.93 -1.89
C ALA A 34 -10.12 -8.15 -1.31
N GLU A 35 -10.99 -8.80 -2.09
CA GLU A 35 -11.68 -10.03 -1.68
C GLU A 35 -10.68 -11.16 -1.40
N ARG A 36 -9.69 -11.32 -2.29
CA ARG A 36 -8.64 -12.32 -2.10
C ARG A 36 -7.84 -12.07 -0.82
N LEU A 37 -7.49 -10.82 -0.52
CA LEU A 37 -6.83 -10.46 0.74
C LEU A 37 -7.71 -10.78 1.96
N ALA A 38 -9.01 -10.50 1.88
CA ALA A 38 -9.95 -10.84 2.94
C ALA A 38 -10.04 -12.36 3.19
N LEU A 39 -10.05 -13.16 2.13
CA LEU A 39 -10.03 -14.62 2.22
C LEU A 39 -8.73 -15.13 2.86
N LEU A 40 -7.57 -14.62 2.41
CA LEU A 40 -6.26 -14.98 2.97
C LEU A 40 -6.20 -14.70 4.48
N ARG A 41 -6.71 -13.55 4.92
CA ARG A 41 -6.80 -13.19 6.34
C ARG A 41 -7.76 -14.11 7.11
N LYS A 42 -8.90 -14.46 6.52
CA LYS A 42 -9.88 -15.36 7.13
C LYS A 42 -9.31 -16.76 7.35
N GLU A 43 -8.50 -17.24 6.41
CA GLU A 43 -7.86 -18.55 6.47
C GLU A 43 -6.54 -18.54 7.28
N GLY A 44 -6.01 -17.35 7.60
CA GLY A 44 -4.74 -17.18 8.32
C GLY A 44 -3.52 -17.55 7.47
N VAL A 45 -3.64 -17.46 6.14
CA VAL A 45 -2.57 -17.77 5.17
C VAL A 45 -1.65 -16.56 4.96
N ASP A 46 -2.09 -15.37 5.36
CA ASP A 46 -1.31 -14.12 5.32
C ASP A 46 -0.01 -14.21 6.14
N SER A 47 0.04 -15.04 7.17
CA SER A 47 1.24 -15.39 7.95
C SER A 47 2.41 -15.92 7.11
N HIS A 48 2.10 -16.63 6.03
CA HIS A 48 3.09 -17.25 5.14
C HIS A 48 3.52 -16.33 4.00
N ILE A 49 2.93 -15.13 3.90
CA ILE A 49 3.26 -14.14 2.87
C ILE A 49 4.15 -13.08 3.50
N SER A 50 5.24 -12.73 2.83
CA SER A 50 6.11 -11.65 3.32
C SER A 50 5.37 -10.31 3.39
N CYS A 51 5.68 -9.51 4.40
CA CYS A 51 5.09 -8.18 4.59
C CYS A 51 5.23 -7.28 3.35
N SER A 52 6.35 -7.36 2.61
CA SER A 52 6.54 -6.60 1.37
C SER A 52 5.55 -6.99 0.27
N HIS A 53 5.25 -8.29 0.13
CA HIS A 53 4.27 -8.75 -0.87
C HIS A 53 2.85 -8.37 -0.44
N LEU A 54 2.50 -8.54 0.84
CA LEU A 54 1.21 -8.06 1.37
C LEU A 54 1.04 -6.57 1.13
N ARG A 55 2.06 -5.75 1.41
CA ARG A 55 2.02 -4.31 1.16
C ARG A 55 1.76 -3.98 -0.31
N LEU A 56 2.32 -4.75 -1.25
CA LEU A 56 2.02 -4.58 -2.67
C LEU A 56 0.57 -4.96 -2.96
N TYR A 57 0.08 -6.10 -2.46
CA TYR A 57 -1.32 -6.48 -2.66
C TYR A 57 -2.31 -5.45 -2.10
N GLU A 58 -2.05 -4.89 -0.91
CA GLU A 58 -2.85 -3.79 -0.35
C GLU A 58 -2.83 -2.55 -1.25
N LEU A 59 -1.65 -2.17 -1.75
CA LEU A 59 -1.54 -1.05 -2.68
C LEU A 59 -2.33 -1.30 -3.96
N LEU A 60 -2.29 -2.53 -4.48
CA LEU A 60 -2.99 -2.94 -5.69
C LEU A 60 -4.51 -3.06 -5.52
N SER A 61 -5.00 -3.36 -4.31
CA SER A 61 -6.44 -3.28 -4.00
C SER A 61 -6.92 -1.84 -3.75
N GLY A 62 -6.00 -0.86 -3.77
CA GLY A 62 -6.29 0.54 -3.48
C GLY A 62 -6.30 0.91 -1.99
N ASN A 63 -5.88 -0.01 -1.10
CA ASN A 63 -5.67 0.31 0.31
C ASN A 63 -4.31 0.97 0.52
N ILE A 64 -4.31 2.26 0.90
CA ILE A 64 -3.11 3.06 1.16
C ILE A 64 -2.90 3.32 2.66
N ASP A 65 -3.88 2.92 3.47
CA ASP A 65 -3.91 3.15 4.90
C ASP A 65 -3.29 1.98 5.66
N ARG A 66 -3.93 1.57 6.75
CA ARG A 66 -3.46 0.47 7.57
C ARG A 66 -3.90 -0.86 6.97
N ALA A 67 -2.94 -1.73 6.73
CA ALA A 67 -3.19 -3.11 6.37
C ALA A 67 -3.56 -3.89 7.64
N GLU A 68 -4.77 -4.42 7.69
CA GLU A 68 -5.15 -5.39 8.72
C GLU A 68 -4.55 -6.76 8.39
N THR A 69 -4.24 -7.54 9.42
CA THR A 69 -3.76 -8.91 9.30
C THR A 69 -4.65 -9.82 10.13
N ALA A 70 -4.66 -11.12 9.83
CA ALA A 70 -5.50 -12.09 10.51
C ALA A 70 -5.26 -12.05 12.02
N ARG A 71 -6.22 -11.49 12.77
CA ARG A 71 -6.25 -11.64 14.22
C ARG A 71 -6.85 -13.01 14.53
N THR A 72 -6.03 -14.05 14.54
CA THR A 72 -6.48 -15.33 15.09
C THR A 72 -6.77 -15.14 16.57
N ALA A 73 -8.06 -15.25 16.93
CA ALA A 73 -8.56 -15.11 18.29
C ALA A 73 -7.73 -15.93 19.29
N ALA A 74 -6.92 -15.23 20.09
CA ALA A 74 -6.40 -15.55 21.42
C ALA A 74 -5.76 -16.94 21.71
N ASN A 75 -5.70 -17.90 20.78
CA ASN A 75 -5.39 -19.31 21.11
C ASN A 75 -4.63 -20.10 20.01
N ARG A 76 -4.10 -19.46 18.97
CA ARG A 76 -3.14 -20.10 18.04
C ARG A 76 -1.79 -19.43 18.17
N ASP A 77 -0.75 -20.26 18.16
CA ASP A 77 0.64 -19.93 18.44
C ASP A 77 1.04 -18.54 17.92
N GLN A 78 1.48 -17.70 18.86
CA GLN A 78 1.80 -16.28 18.67
C GLN A 78 3.02 -16.04 17.76
N ILE A 79 3.53 -17.08 17.10
CA ILE A 79 4.86 -17.13 16.48
C ILE A 79 4.80 -16.82 14.98
N GLU A 80 3.65 -16.96 14.33
CA GLU A 80 3.49 -16.78 12.88
C GLU A 80 2.38 -15.78 12.53
N GLN A 81 2.30 -14.62 13.20
CA GLN A 81 1.36 -13.56 12.80
C GLN A 81 2.13 -12.37 12.22
N VAL A 82 1.65 -11.85 11.09
CA VAL A 82 2.15 -10.59 10.55
C VAL A 82 1.50 -9.47 11.34
N GLU A 83 2.30 -8.57 11.92
CA GLU A 83 1.77 -7.39 12.62
C GLU A 83 1.10 -6.42 11.63
N PRO A 84 -0.01 -5.76 12.01
CA PRO A 84 -0.63 -4.73 11.18
C PRO A 84 0.36 -3.61 10.88
N PHE A 85 0.43 -3.17 9.62
CA PHE A 85 1.38 -2.16 9.17
C PHE A 85 0.69 -1.10 8.30
N ASP A 86 1.25 0.10 8.27
CA ASP A 86 0.77 1.15 7.37
C ASP A 86 1.43 0.97 5.99
N VAL A 87 0.63 1.01 4.92
CA VAL A 87 1.11 0.79 3.55
C VAL A 87 2.11 1.88 3.15
N ALA A 88 1.86 3.13 3.58
CA ALA A 88 2.74 4.27 3.36
C ALA A 88 3.90 4.39 4.37
N ALA A 89 4.10 3.41 5.26
CA ALA A 89 5.15 3.48 6.29
C ALA A 89 6.55 3.67 5.70
N GLY A 90 7.27 4.68 6.21
CA GLY A 90 8.64 5.02 5.80
C GLY A 90 8.75 5.92 4.57
N LEU A 91 7.63 6.34 3.97
CA LEU A 91 7.63 7.26 2.84
C LEU A 91 7.59 8.71 3.31
N ASP A 92 8.18 9.62 2.53
CA ASP A 92 7.94 11.05 2.70
C ASP A 92 6.54 11.45 2.23
N TRP A 93 6.11 12.63 2.66
CA TRP A 93 4.76 13.13 2.43
C TRP A 93 4.35 13.20 0.97
N LYS A 94 5.27 13.49 0.04
CA LYS A 94 4.96 13.55 -1.40
C LYS A 94 4.75 12.15 -1.96
N ARG A 95 5.58 11.20 -1.56
CA ARG A 95 5.44 9.79 -1.97
C ARG A 95 4.16 9.18 -1.39
N ALA A 96 3.84 9.46 -0.13
CA ALA A 96 2.60 9.01 0.51
C ALA A 96 1.34 9.62 -0.16
N PHE A 97 1.36 10.93 -0.46
CA PHE A 97 0.31 11.57 -1.26
C PHE A 97 0.17 10.93 -2.63
N GLY A 98 1.30 10.66 -3.29
CA GLY A 98 1.32 10.00 -4.58
C GLY A 98 0.62 8.64 -4.56
N LEU A 99 0.90 7.80 -3.56
CA LEU A 99 0.21 6.51 -3.46
C LEU A 99 -1.33 6.66 -3.47
N ARG A 100 -1.86 7.66 -2.76
CA ARG A 100 -3.30 7.94 -2.76
C ARG A 100 -3.80 8.41 -4.12
N LEU A 101 -3.08 9.35 -4.73
CA LEU A 101 -3.43 9.90 -6.03
C LEU A 101 -3.45 8.83 -7.14
N TRP A 102 -2.49 7.91 -7.13
CA TRP A 102 -2.33 6.93 -8.23
C TRP A 102 -3.02 5.59 -7.99
N TYR A 103 -3.23 5.19 -6.73
CA TYR A 103 -3.76 3.86 -6.39
C TYR A 103 -5.01 3.90 -5.49
N GLY A 104 -5.13 4.93 -4.64
CA GLY A 104 -6.27 5.08 -3.73
C GLY A 104 -7.50 5.71 -4.37
N THR A 105 -7.33 6.59 -5.38
CA THR A 105 -8.44 7.28 -6.05
C THR A 105 -8.74 6.71 -7.44
N SER A 106 -10.00 6.78 -7.85
CA SER A 106 -10.39 6.46 -9.23
C SER A 106 -9.78 7.46 -10.20
N PHE A 107 -9.45 7.03 -11.42
CA PHE A 107 -8.94 7.94 -12.46
C PHE A 107 -10.00 8.94 -12.96
N GLU A 108 -11.28 8.62 -12.76
CA GLU A 108 -12.42 9.50 -13.07
C GLU A 108 -12.72 10.50 -11.93
N SER A 109 -12.09 10.33 -10.76
CA SER A 109 -12.29 11.21 -9.61
C SER A 109 -11.57 12.55 -9.79
N ASP A 110 -12.13 13.61 -9.19
CA ASP A 110 -11.44 14.90 -9.10
C ASP A 110 -10.19 14.77 -8.22
N LEU A 111 -9.13 15.49 -8.58
CA LEU A 111 -7.90 15.63 -7.78
C LEU A 111 -8.21 16.06 -6.34
N ARG A 112 -9.28 16.84 -6.14
CA ARG A 112 -9.76 17.22 -4.80
C ARG A 112 -9.96 16.00 -3.90
N GLU A 113 -10.51 14.91 -4.41
CA GLU A 113 -10.77 13.70 -3.64
C GLU A 113 -9.47 13.08 -3.11
N ALA A 114 -8.40 13.08 -3.93
CA ALA A 114 -7.09 12.60 -3.51
C ALA A 114 -6.46 13.50 -2.42
N VAL A 115 -6.67 14.82 -2.53
CA VAL A 115 -6.21 15.79 -1.53
C VAL A 115 -6.96 15.62 -0.21
N ASP A 116 -8.29 15.52 -0.25
CA ASP A 116 -9.14 15.33 0.93
C ASP A 116 -8.86 13.98 1.61
N SER A 117 -8.66 12.91 0.82
CA SER A 117 -8.23 11.59 1.32
C SER A 117 -6.88 11.65 2.02
N TYR A 118 -5.93 12.41 1.47
CA TYR A 118 -4.62 12.59 2.08
C TYR A 118 -4.68 13.43 3.36
N ASP A 119 -5.48 14.50 3.38
CA ASP A 119 -5.69 15.33 4.56
C ASP A 119 -6.30 14.51 5.71
N HIS A 120 -7.31 13.69 5.40
CA HIS A 120 -7.90 12.74 6.34
C HIS A 120 -6.86 11.75 6.90
N ALA A 121 -5.98 11.22 6.05
CA ALA A 121 -4.95 10.29 6.48
C ALA A 121 -3.88 10.91 7.39
N VAL A 122 -3.56 12.20 7.18
CA VAL A 122 -2.62 12.93 8.01
C VAL A 122 -3.23 13.28 9.37
N HIS A 123 -4.48 13.76 9.38
CA HIS A 123 -5.08 14.36 10.57
C HIS A 123 -5.87 13.36 11.42
N GLU A 124 -6.62 12.46 10.78
CA GLU A 124 -7.52 11.52 11.47
C GLU A 124 -6.85 10.14 11.65
N LEU A 125 -6.39 9.53 10.57
CA LEU A 125 -5.87 8.15 10.61
C LEU A 125 -4.41 8.05 11.08
N ARG A 126 -3.64 9.14 10.90
CA ARG A 126 -2.19 9.22 11.18
C ARG A 126 -1.37 8.16 10.46
N THR A 127 -1.82 7.75 9.28
CA THR A 127 -1.17 6.75 8.40
C THR A 127 -0.27 7.40 7.35
N ALA A 128 -0.29 8.73 7.23
CA ALA A 128 0.55 9.50 6.32
C ALA A 128 1.27 10.64 7.06
N PRO A 129 2.53 10.95 6.70
CA PRO A 129 3.25 12.08 7.30
C PRO A 129 2.69 13.40 6.77
N PRO A 130 2.67 14.48 7.58
CA PRO A 130 2.14 15.77 7.17
C PRO A 130 3.05 16.44 6.12
N PRO A 131 2.47 17.32 5.27
CA PRO A 131 3.26 18.07 4.30
C PRO A 131 4.28 18.97 4.99
N LEU A 132 5.53 18.93 4.52
CA LEU A 132 6.61 19.74 5.07
C LEU A 132 6.57 21.17 4.52
N PRO A 133 6.84 22.19 5.36
CA PRO A 133 7.07 23.56 4.88
C PRO A 133 8.23 23.61 3.86
N LYS A 134 8.15 24.54 2.90
CA LYS A 134 9.10 24.65 1.77
C LYS A 134 10.58 24.59 2.19
N TYR A 135 10.94 25.33 3.24
CA TYR A 135 12.32 25.40 3.75
C TYR A 135 12.84 24.07 4.36
N ARG A 136 11.96 23.17 4.80
CA ARG A 136 12.34 21.83 5.28
C ARG A 136 12.34 20.79 4.15
N ALA A 137 11.48 20.97 3.16
CA ALA A 137 11.40 20.07 2.01
C ALA A 137 12.70 20.09 1.18
N GLU A 138 13.37 21.24 1.07
CA GLU A 138 14.63 21.40 0.34
C GLU A 138 15.81 20.66 0.99
N LEU A 139 15.86 20.60 2.32
CA LEU A 139 16.87 19.84 3.07
C LEU A 139 16.67 18.33 2.93
N HIS A 140 15.42 17.86 3.01
CA HIS A 140 15.11 16.43 2.97
C HIS A 140 15.28 15.80 1.57
N MET A 141 15.16 16.58 0.49
CA MET A 141 15.51 16.10 -0.85
C MET A 141 17.02 15.92 -1.05
N GLY A 142 17.86 16.66 -0.30
CA GLY A 142 19.32 16.48 -0.34
C GLY A 142 19.79 15.18 0.31
N GLU A 143 19.10 14.72 1.36
CA GLU A 143 19.42 13.48 2.10
C GLU A 143 19.00 12.20 1.36
N LEU A 144 18.07 12.29 0.40
CA LEU A 144 17.55 11.13 -0.36
C LEU A 144 18.33 10.85 -1.67
N VAL A 145 19.34 11.67 -2.01
CA VAL A 145 20.15 11.58 -3.24
C VAL A 145 21.56 11.04 -2.97
N THR A 146 21.90 10.74 -1.71
CA THR A 146 23.14 10.07 -1.29
C THR A 146 22.87 8.63 -0.89
#